data_AF-F1YT47-F1
#
_entry.id   AF-F1YT47-F1
#
_cell.length_a   1.000
_cell.length_b   1.000
_cell.length_c   1.000
_cell.angle_alpha   90.00
_cell.angle_beta   90.00
_cell.angle_gamma   90.00
#
_symmetry.space_group_name_H-M   'P 1'
#
loop_
_entity.id
_entity.type
_entity.pdbx_description
1 polymer ?
#
loop_
_entity_poly.entity_id
_entity_poly.type
_entity_poly.pdbx_seq_one_letter_code
_entity_poly.pdbx_strand_id
1 'polypeptide(L)'
;MSKLLNYTTRDILNMFPRLTNLGASSFGEDPELFGDTLFEVIEDAPRGHFLPFKQQAVNELRTLLAYSDVDLDRVSWAVLSINPTADVEEPPNWGNFPSLRAFWSAVLHAFENDPEVRAGKEIDPDM
;
A
#
# COMPACT_ATOMS: atom_id res chain seq x y z
N MET A 1 5.05 -11.67 -18.88
CA MET A 1 6.49 -11.34 -18.81
C MET A 1 6.67 -10.28 -17.75
N SER A 2 7.64 -10.45 -16.86
CA SER A 2 7.97 -9.46 -15.82
C SER A 2 8.52 -8.20 -16.49
N LYS A 3 7.87 -7.05 -16.25
CA LYS A 3 8.34 -5.75 -16.75
C LYS A 3 9.51 -5.21 -15.93
N LEU A 4 9.66 -5.66 -14.68
CA LEU A 4 10.64 -5.16 -13.73
C LEU A 4 11.86 -6.05 -13.57
N LEU A 5 12.04 -7.04 -14.44
CA LEU A 5 13.10 -8.06 -14.32
C LEU A 5 14.50 -7.45 -14.12
N ASN A 6 14.80 -6.35 -14.82
CA ASN A 6 16.11 -5.69 -14.83
C ASN A 6 16.23 -4.53 -13.84
N TYR A 7 15.19 -4.22 -13.06
CA TYR A 7 15.19 -3.10 -12.12
C TYR A 7 15.82 -3.51 -10.80
N THR A 8 16.76 -2.72 -10.28
CA THR A 8 17.29 -2.96 -8.93
C THR A 8 16.23 -2.63 -7.88
N THR A 9 16.42 -3.09 -6.64
CA THR A 9 15.58 -2.67 -5.51
C THR A 9 15.52 -1.14 -5.41
N ARG A 10 16.67 -0.46 -5.59
CA ARG A 10 16.72 1.01 -5.58
C ARG A 10 15.86 1.63 -6.68
N ASP A 11 15.87 1.06 -7.88
CA ASP A 11 15.02 1.56 -8.97
C ASP A 11 13.53 1.39 -8.65
N ILE A 12 13.16 0.26 -8.05
CA ILE A 12 11.78 -0.01 -7.61
C ILE A 12 11.34 1.01 -6.55
N LEU A 13 12.18 1.25 -5.52
CA LEU A 13 11.88 2.24 -4.47
C LEU A 13 11.66 3.64 -5.06
N ASN A 14 12.45 4.02 -6.07
CA ASN A 14 12.32 5.30 -6.75
C ASN A 14 11.06 5.40 -7.62
N MET A 15 10.55 4.28 -8.14
CA MET A 15 9.30 4.25 -8.92
C MET A 15 8.06 4.34 -8.02
N PHE A 16 8.16 3.86 -6.78
CA PHE A 16 7.07 3.81 -5.82
C PHE A 16 7.42 4.52 -4.51
N PRO A 17 7.75 5.83 -4.55
CA PRO A 17 8.19 6.54 -3.36
C PRO A 17 7.10 6.64 -2.29
N ARG A 18 5.81 6.69 -2.63
CA ARG A 18 4.74 6.71 -1.61
C ARG A 18 4.55 5.34 -0.98
N LEU A 19 4.60 4.26 -1.77
CA LEU A 19 4.55 2.91 -1.20
C LEU A 19 5.78 2.60 -0.34
N THR A 20 6.94 3.10 -0.73
CA THR A 20 8.18 3.02 0.08
C THR A 20 8.00 3.73 1.41
N ASN A 21 7.39 4.92 1.43
CA ASN A 21 7.11 5.62 2.68
C ASN A 21 6.15 4.84 3.57
N LEU A 22 5.07 4.28 3.00
CA LEU A 22 4.10 3.47 3.74
C LEU A 22 4.74 2.20 4.34
N GLY A 23 5.62 1.55 3.58
CA GLY A 23 6.35 0.39 4.05
C GLY A 23 7.46 0.68 5.06
N ALA A 24 7.87 1.95 5.19
CA ALA A 24 8.74 2.42 6.26
C ALA A 24 7.97 3.06 7.44
N SER A 25 6.64 3.20 7.33
CA SER A 25 5.76 3.71 8.38
C SER A 25 4.71 2.66 8.74
N SER A 26 3.45 2.83 8.30
CA SER A 26 2.29 2.03 8.66
C SER A 26 2.48 0.52 8.44
N PHE A 27 3.29 0.12 7.46
CA PHE A 27 3.57 -1.29 7.14
C PHE A 27 5.03 -1.71 7.42
N GLY A 28 5.75 -0.97 8.25
CA GLY A 28 7.12 -1.33 8.65
C GLY A 28 7.53 -0.98 10.07
N GLU A 29 6.79 -0.12 10.76
CA GLU A 29 6.91 0.01 12.21
C GLU A 29 6.22 -1.16 12.91
N ASP A 30 6.62 -1.41 14.16
CA ASP A 30 6.15 -2.52 15.00
C ASP A 30 4.62 -2.65 14.91
N PRO A 31 4.05 -3.85 14.64
CA PRO A 31 2.60 -4.03 14.57
C PRO A 31 1.86 -3.51 15.82
N GLU A 32 2.52 -3.42 16.98
CA GLU A 32 1.97 -2.80 18.19
C GLU A 32 1.74 -1.28 18.11
N LEU A 33 2.30 -0.58 17.11
CA LEU A 33 2.26 0.90 17.01
C LEU A 33 1.06 1.46 16.25
N PHE A 34 0.37 0.68 15.39
CA PHE A 34 -0.60 1.24 14.43
C PHE A 34 -1.99 0.56 14.38
N GLY A 35 -2.20 -0.56 15.07
CA GLY A 35 -3.54 -1.15 15.16
C GLY A 35 -3.53 -2.56 15.77
N ASP A 36 -4.72 -3.07 16.12
CA ASP A 36 -4.85 -4.44 16.64
C ASP A 36 -4.95 -5.46 15.48
N THR A 37 -5.26 -4.99 14.26
CA THR A 37 -5.33 -5.82 13.05
C THR A 37 -4.73 -5.12 11.82
N LEU A 38 -4.30 -5.92 10.84
CA LEU A 38 -3.80 -5.41 9.56
C LEU A 38 -4.86 -4.59 8.80
N PHE A 39 -6.15 -4.88 8.98
CA PHE A 39 -7.23 -4.11 8.37
C PHE A 39 -7.34 -2.70 8.97
N GLU A 40 -7.21 -2.58 10.29
CA GLU A 40 -7.22 -1.27 10.97
C GLU A 40 -6.02 -0.42 10.55
N VAL A 41 -4.84 -1.03 10.44
CA VAL A 41 -3.64 -0.34 9.93
C VAL A 41 -3.87 0.18 8.51
N ILE A 42 -4.52 -0.60 7.64
CA ILE A 42 -4.85 -0.17 6.28
C ILE A 42 -5.84 1.00 6.28
N GLU A 43 -6.87 0.95 7.13
CA GLU A 43 -7.86 2.03 7.25
C GLU A 43 -7.26 3.33 7.82
N ASP A 44 -6.27 3.22 8.70
CA ASP A 44 -5.61 4.37 9.33
C ASP A 44 -4.48 4.95 8.48
N ALA A 45 -3.85 4.14 7.60
CA ALA A 45 -2.71 4.55 6.77
C ALA A 45 -2.89 5.91 6.04
N PRO A 46 -4.07 6.29 5.51
CA PRO A 46 -4.25 7.61 4.90
C PRO A 46 -4.24 8.79 5.89
N ARG A 47 -4.61 8.59 7.17
CA ARG A 47 -4.96 9.68 8.11
C ARG A 47 -3.78 10.59 8.47
N GLY A 48 -2.56 10.07 8.44
CA GLY A 48 -1.33 10.82 8.75
C GLY A 48 -0.73 11.61 7.57
N HIS A 49 -1.36 11.59 6.40
CA HIS A 49 -0.77 12.12 5.17
C HIS A 49 -1.59 13.26 4.58
N PHE A 50 -0.92 14.20 3.91
CA PHE A 50 -1.58 15.30 3.20
C PHE A 50 -2.16 14.85 1.85
N LEU A 51 -3.19 15.54 1.35
CA LEU A 51 -3.87 15.21 0.08
C LEU A 51 -2.92 14.91 -1.11
N PRO A 52 -1.84 15.68 -1.39
CA PRO A 52 -0.94 15.36 -2.50
C PRO A 52 -0.25 14.00 -2.35
N PHE A 53 0.10 13.61 -1.12
CA PHE A 53 0.64 12.30 -0.83
C PHE A 53 -0.39 11.21 -1.16
N LYS A 54 -1.64 11.39 -0.68
CA LYS A 54 -2.72 10.40 -0.89
C LYS A 54 -3.02 10.21 -2.37
N GLN A 55 -3.13 11.29 -3.14
CA GLN A 55 -3.37 11.22 -4.59
C GLN A 55 -2.23 10.51 -5.32
N GLN A 56 -0.97 10.80 -4.96
CA GLN A 56 0.17 10.11 -5.54
C GLN A 56 0.18 8.62 -5.16
N ALA A 57 -0.13 8.27 -3.90
CA ALA A 57 -0.24 6.89 -3.44
C ALA A 57 -1.31 6.12 -4.23
N VAL A 58 -2.49 6.71 -4.48
CA VAL A 58 -3.54 6.11 -5.34
C VAL A 58 -3.01 5.81 -6.74
N ASN A 59 -2.27 6.73 -7.37
CA ASN A 59 -1.71 6.52 -8.70
C ASN A 59 -0.65 5.41 -8.72
N GLU A 60 0.21 5.36 -7.71
CA GLU A 60 1.20 4.31 -7.52
C GLU A 60 0.54 2.94 -7.30
N LEU A 61 -0.49 2.85 -6.45
CA LEU A 61 -1.25 1.63 -6.18
C LEU A 61 -1.96 1.11 -7.44
N ARG A 62 -2.60 1.99 -8.22
CA ARG A 62 -3.23 1.63 -9.50
C ARG A 62 -2.19 1.12 -10.50
N THR A 63 -1.02 1.76 -10.56
CA THR A 63 0.10 1.33 -11.42
C THR A 63 0.62 -0.05 -11.00
N LEU A 64 0.82 -0.26 -9.70
CA LEU A 64 1.25 -1.54 -9.13
C LEU A 64 0.25 -2.65 -9.45
N LEU A 65 -1.04 -2.41 -9.25
CA LEU A 65 -2.11 -3.39 -9.50
C LEU A 65 -2.28 -3.71 -10.99
N ALA A 66 -1.84 -2.85 -11.90
CA ALA A 66 -1.80 -3.15 -13.33
C ALA A 66 -0.63 -4.07 -13.74
N TYR A 67 0.35 -4.30 -12.85
CA TYR A 67 1.44 -5.23 -13.11
C TYR A 67 1.04 -6.70 -12.90
N SER A 68 1.87 -7.59 -13.44
CA SER A 68 1.73 -9.03 -13.24
C SER A 68 2.00 -9.41 -11.79
N ASP A 69 1.48 -10.55 -11.31
CA ASP A 69 1.72 -10.99 -9.93
C ASP A 69 3.21 -11.17 -9.62
N VAL A 70 4.02 -11.59 -10.59
CA VAL A 70 5.49 -11.71 -10.44
C VAL A 70 6.15 -10.34 -10.18
N ASP A 71 5.73 -9.30 -10.89
CA ASP A 71 6.24 -7.95 -10.68
C ASP A 71 5.71 -7.36 -9.37
N LEU A 72 4.45 -7.66 -9.03
CA LEU A 72 3.80 -7.23 -7.80
C LEU A 72 4.51 -7.83 -6.57
N ASP A 73 4.85 -9.12 -6.60
CA ASP A 73 5.67 -9.77 -5.57
C ASP A 73 7.00 -9.03 -5.39
N ARG A 74 7.71 -8.79 -6.50
CA ARG A 74 9.02 -8.11 -6.46
C ARG A 74 8.93 -6.70 -5.89
N VAL A 75 7.91 -5.93 -6.24
CA VAL A 75 7.70 -4.59 -5.67
C VAL A 75 7.33 -4.70 -4.20
N SER A 76 6.44 -5.62 -3.84
CA SER A 76 5.97 -5.81 -2.45
C SER A 76 7.14 -6.09 -1.52
N TRP A 77 8.02 -7.02 -1.89
CA TRP A 77 9.20 -7.35 -1.08
C TRP A 77 10.28 -6.27 -1.09
N ALA A 78 10.23 -5.34 -2.03
CA ALA A 78 11.11 -4.18 -2.02
C ALA A 78 10.60 -3.08 -1.07
N VAL A 79 9.29 -2.85 -1.04
CA VAL A 79 8.69 -1.72 -0.30
C VAL A 79 8.19 -2.09 1.08
N LEU A 80 7.72 -3.31 1.31
CA LEU A 80 7.17 -3.75 2.60
C LEU A 80 8.25 -4.36 3.48
N SER A 81 8.15 -4.08 4.77
CA SER A 81 8.96 -4.75 5.80
C SER A 81 8.22 -5.93 6.45
N ILE A 82 6.91 -6.06 6.19
CA ILE A 82 6.05 -7.15 6.70
C ILE A 82 5.61 -8.10 5.58
N ASN A 83 5.18 -9.30 5.96
CA ASN A 83 4.48 -10.23 5.07
C ASN A 83 2.97 -10.21 5.36
N PRO A 84 2.14 -9.49 4.57
CA PRO A 84 0.70 -9.37 4.82
C PRO A 84 -0.10 -10.64 4.46
N THR A 85 0.55 -11.67 3.89
CA THR A 85 -0.08 -12.96 3.59
C THR A 85 0.37 -14.06 4.54
N ALA A 86 1.27 -13.76 5.48
CA ALA A 86 1.67 -14.71 6.50
C ALA A 86 0.56 -14.83 7.56
N ASP A 87 0.34 -16.06 8.01
CA ASP A 87 -0.42 -16.29 9.24
C ASP A 87 0.53 -16.07 10.41
N VAL A 88 0.33 -14.98 11.16
CA VAL A 88 1.20 -14.59 12.28
C VAL A 88 0.48 -14.85 13.60
N GLU A 89 1.21 -15.43 14.55
CA GLU A 89 0.65 -15.73 15.89
C GLU A 89 0.58 -14.47 16.77
N GLU A 90 1.44 -13.49 16.53
CA GLU A 90 1.51 -12.23 17.26
C GLU A 90 1.49 -11.01 16.31
N PRO A 91 0.64 -9.99 16.58
CA PRO A 91 -0.38 -9.97 17.63
C PRO A 91 -1.54 -10.95 17.33
N PRO A 92 -2.20 -11.50 18.38
CA PRO A 92 -3.32 -12.42 18.18
C PRO A 92 -4.47 -11.71 17.45
N ASN A 93 -4.97 -12.32 16.37
CA ASN A 93 -5.97 -11.78 15.44
C ASN A 93 -5.46 -10.70 14.47
N TRP A 94 -4.15 -10.58 14.26
CA TRP A 94 -3.59 -9.65 13.26
C TRP A 94 -4.27 -9.74 11.89
N GLY A 95 -4.60 -10.97 11.47
CA GLY A 95 -5.23 -11.25 10.19
C GLY A 95 -4.22 -11.33 9.04
N ASN A 96 -4.69 -11.83 7.90
CA ASN A 96 -3.89 -11.96 6.69
C ASN A 96 -4.74 -11.71 5.44
N PHE A 97 -4.05 -11.52 4.32
CA PHE A 97 -4.65 -11.48 3.00
C PHE A 97 -4.35 -12.75 2.20
N PRO A 98 -5.29 -13.21 1.36
CA PRO A 98 -5.08 -14.41 0.54
C PRO A 98 -4.05 -14.21 -0.58
N SER A 99 -3.66 -12.96 -0.87
CA SER A 99 -2.60 -12.62 -1.82
C SER A 99 -2.13 -11.18 -1.62
N LEU A 100 -0.92 -10.87 -2.09
CA LEU A 100 -0.42 -9.49 -2.12
C LEU A 100 -1.31 -8.57 -2.97
N ARG A 101 -1.95 -9.09 -4.03
CA ARG A 101 -2.93 -8.33 -4.81
C ARG A 101 -4.15 -7.95 -3.99
N ALA A 102 -4.67 -8.86 -3.18
CA ALA A 102 -5.79 -8.57 -2.28
C ALA A 102 -5.41 -7.51 -1.24
N PHE A 103 -4.21 -7.63 -0.65
CA PHE A 103 -3.65 -6.63 0.25
C PHE A 103 -3.57 -5.24 -0.40
N TRP A 104 -2.87 -5.10 -1.54
CA TRP A 104 -2.73 -3.81 -2.20
C TRP A 104 -4.05 -3.24 -2.72
N SER A 105 -5.01 -4.09 -3.05
CA SER A 105 -6.38 -3.66 -3.42
C SER A 105 -7.13 -3.09 -2.21
N ALA A 106 -6.96 -3.66 -1.02
CA ALA A 106 -7.50 -3.11 0.22
C ALA A 106 -6.85 -1.76 0.56
N VAL A 107 -5.52 -1.64 0.42
CA VAL A 107 -4.81 -0.36 0.59
C VAL A 107 -5.33 0.69 -0.38
N LEU A 108 -5.49 0.34 -1.67
CA LEU A 108 -6.08 1.25 -2.66
C LEU A 108 -7.48 1.69 -2.25
N HIS A 109 -8.32 0.76 -1.79
CA HIS A 109 -9.67 1.07 -1.37
C HIS A 109 -9.71 2.07 -0.20
N ALA A 110 -8.84 1.90 0.80
CA ALA A 110 -8.74 2.83 1.92
C ALA A 110 -8.35 4.24 1.45
N PHE A 111 -7.31 4.35 0.61
CA PHE A 111 -6.88 5.64 0.07
C PHE A 111 -7.92 6.31 -0.85
N GLU A 112 -8.63 5.54 -1.67
CA GLU A 112 -9.65 6.09 -2.56
C GLU A 112 -10.90 6.59 -1.82
N ASN A 113 -11.18 6.02 -0.65
CA ASN A 113 -12.32 6.36 0.20
C ASN A 113 -11.97 7.34 1.33
N ASP A 114 -10.71 7.74 1.47
CA ASP A 114 -10.32 8.81 2.37
C ASP A 114 -11.13 10.09 2.09
N PRO A 115 -11.70 10.75 3.12
CA PRO A 115 -12.57 11.91 2.92
C PRO A 115 -11.95 13.05 2.11
N GLU A 116 -10.65 13.31 2.26
CA GLU A 116 -9.97 14.39 1.52
C GLU A 116 -9.80 14.02 0.05
N VAL A 117 -9.48 12.76 -0.25
CA VAL A 117 -9.37 12.26 -1.63
C VAL A 117 -10.73 12.27 -2.31
N ARG A 118 -11.80 11.89 -1.60
CA ARG A 118 -13.17 11.94 -2.13
C ARG A 118 -13.65 13.36 -2.37
N ALA A 119 -13.44 14.27 -1.42
CA ALA A 119 -13.79 15.67 -1.57
C ALA A 119 -13.05 16.31 -2.76
N GLY A 120 -11.77 15.97 -2.96
CA GLY A 120 -11.02 16.42 -4.14
C GLY A 120 -11.57 15.93 -5.48
N LYS A 121 -12.14 14.71 -5.55
CA LYS A 121 -12.80 14.17 -6.75
C LYS A 121 -14.15 14.83 -7.03
N GLU A 122 -14.92 15.17 -6.00
CA GLU A 122 -16.23 15.83 -6.14
C GLU A 122 -16.11 17.27 -6.67
N ILE A 123 -14.96 17.92 -6.46
CA ILE A 123 -14.67 19.26 -6.97
C ILE A 123 -14.16 19.22 -8.43
N ASP A 124 -13.62 18.09 -8.88
CA ASP A 124 -13.06 17.89 -10.22
C ASP A 124 -13.80 16.78 -11.03
N PRO A 125 -15.13 16.87 -11.23
CA PRO A 125 -15.86 15.85 -12.00
C PRO A 125 -15.79 16.06 -13.52
N ASP A 126 -15.54 17.28 -14.01
CA ASP A 126 -15.59 17.64 -15.44
C ASP A 126 -14.87 18.98 -15.74
N MET A 127 -13.54 18.97 -15.92
CA MET A 127 -12.86 19.94 -16.80
C MET A 127 -12.46 19.29 -18.11
#